data_AF-A0A9D6L0F3-F1
#
_entry.id   AF-A0A9D6L0F3-F1
#
_cell.length_a   1.000
_cell.length_b   1.000
_cell.length_c   1.000
_cell.angle_alpha   90.00
_cell.angle_beta   90.00
_cell.angle_gamma   90.00
#
_symmetry.space_group_name_H-M   'P 1'
#
loop_
_entity.id
_entity.type
_entity.pdbx_description
1 polymer ?
#
loop_
_entity_poly.entity_id
_entity_poly.type
_entity_poly.pdbx_seq_one_letter_code
_entity_poly.pdbx_strand_id
1 'polypeptide(L)'
;MSVEDFEKKLENMGKPEVKSVPPPMEIKLAIVNSQRSAALGIWFIVVPCYFLFCVFMKYYFHFNLGLFDTFIELMASLDKTPGMKFISPILLVGLPLAGIVLNVLAICHFSFDSTDKTLKISIKLRWLNIAILILSLALVGIFMGYAFVENIHHQNL
;
A
#
# COMPACT_ATOMS: atom_id res chain seq x y z
N MET A 1 -19.32 -28.71 -59.63
CA MET A 1 -19.68 -28.88 -58.20
C MET A 1 -21.09 -28.34 -58.08
N SER A 2 -22.07 -29.20 -57.81
CA SER A 2 -23.47 -28.76 -57.73
C SER A 2 -23.70 -27.96 -56.45
N VAL A 3 -24.75 -27.14 -56.43
CA VAL A 3 -25.14 -26.36 -55.24
C VAL A 3 -25.46 -27.31 -54.07
N GLU A 4 -26.07 -28.46 -54.38
CA GLU A 4 -26.41 -29.52 -53.43
C GLU A 4 -25.15 -30.17 -52.80
N ASP A 5 -24.06 -30.31 -53.57
CA ASP A 5 -22.79 -30.81 -53.04
C ASP A 5 -22.14 -29.81 -52.08
N PHE A 6 -22.36 -28.50 -52.31
CA PHE A 6 -21.81 -27.43 -51.47
C PHE A 6 -22.58 -27.30 -50.15
N GLU A 7 -23.91 -27.38 -50.20
CA GLU A 7 -24.76 -27.36 -49.00
C GLU A 7 -24.50 -28.56 -48.10
N LYS A 8 -24.42 -29.78 -48.65
CA LYS A 8 -24.03 -30.97 -47.87
C LYS A 8 -22.66 -30.82 -47.21
N LYS A 9 -21.74 -30.08 -47.83
CA LYS A 9 -20.40 -29.86 -47.29
C LYS A 9 -20.37 -28.83 -46.17
N LEU A 10 -21.29 -27.85 -46.20
CA LEU A 10 -21.51 -26.86 -45.15
C LEU A 10 -22.25 -27.47 -43.95
N GLU A 11 -23.27 -28.28 -44.19
CA GLU A 11 -24.02 -28.97 -43.12
C GLU A 11 -23.17 -29.99 -42.35
N ASN A 12 -22.21 -30.63 -43.03
CA ASN A 12 -21.25 -31.55 -42.41
C ASN A 12 -20.01 -30.85 -41.83
N MET A 13 -19.90 -29.53 -41.95
CA MET A 13 -18.82 -28.77 -41.33
C MET A 13 -19.15 -28.60 -39.85
N GLY A 14 -18.70 -29.56 -39.03
CA GLY A 14 -18.85 -29.51 -37.58
C GLY A 14 -18.37 -28.17 -37.02
N LYS A 15 -19.19 -27.53 -36.18
CA LYS A 15 -18.86 -26.24 -35.56
C LYS A 15 -17.46 -26.33 -34.96
N PRO A 16 -16.55 -25.40 -35.27
CA PRO A 16 -15.22 -25.41 -34.69
C PRO A 16 -15.39 -25.34 -33.18
N GLU A 17 -14.95 -26.38 -32.47
CA GLU A 17 -14.84 -26.33 -31.02
C GLU A 17 -13.87 -25.20 -30.69
N VAL A 18 -14.43 -24.09 -30.22
CA VAL A 18 -13.66 -23.01 -29.62
C VAL A 18 -13.02 -23.62 -28.38
N LYS A 19 -11.80 -24.14 -28.51
CA LYS A 19 -10.97 -24.48 -27.36
C LYS A 19 -10.91 -23.22 -26.52
N SER A 20 -11.64 -23.21 -25.41
CA SER A 20 -11.58 -22.13 -24.43
C SER A 20 -10.12 -22.04 -24.00
N VAL A 21 -9.42 -21.03 -24.51
CA VAL A 21 -8.03 -20.78 -24.13
C VAL A 21 -8.05 -20.61 -22.61
N PRO A 22 -7.39 -21.50 -21.83
CA PRO A 22 -7.37 -21.35 -20.40
C PRO A 22 -6.81 -19.96 -20.08
N PRO A 23 -7.47 -19.16 -19.23
CA PRO A 23 -7.00 -17.82 -18.92
C PRO A 23 -5.55 -17.93 -18.45
N PRO A 24 -4.60 -17.19 -19.06
CA PRO A 24 -3.19 -17.41 -18.81
C PRO A 24 -2.90 -17.23 -17.32
N MET A 25 -2.36 -18.28 -16.71
CA MET A 25 -2.10 -18.38 -15.27
C MET A 25 -1.26 -17.20 -14.75
N GLU A 26 -0.46 -16.61 -15.63
CA GLU A 26 0.34 -15.40 -15.43
C GLU A 26 -0.49 -14.19 -15.00
N ILE A 27 -1.71 -14.02 -15.52
CA ILE A 27 -2.60 -12.92 -15.13
C ILE A 27 -3.06 -13.11 -13.68
N LYS A 28 -3.40 -14.34 -13.28
CA LYS A 28 -3.81 -14.64 -11.90
C LYS A 28 -2.66 -14.40 -10.92
N LEU A 29 -1.45 -14.86 -11.24
CA LEU A 29 -0.28 -14.63 -10.39
C LEU A 29 0.07 -13.14 -10.27
N ALA A 30 0.00 -12.42 -11.39
CA ALA A 30 0.25 -10.98 -11.43
C ALA A 30 -0.82 -10.16 -10.68
N ILE A 31 -2.04 -10.67 -10.50
CA ILE A 31 -3.11 -10.04 -9.71
C ILE A 31 -3.00 -10.38 -8.22
N VAL A 32 -2.66 -11.62 -7.86
CA VAL A 32 -2.62 -12.07 -6.45
C VAL A 32 -1.42 -11.49 -5.70
N ASN A 33 -0.21 -11.53 -6.27
CA ASN A 33 0.99 -10.95 -5.63
C ASN A 33 0.83 -9.44 -5.39
N SER A 34 0.19 -8.84 -6.36
CA SER A 34 -0.25 -7.46 -6.48
C SER A 34 -1.18 -6.98 -5.35
N GLN A 35 -2.15 -7.81 -4.94
CA GLN A 35 -3.06 -7.50 -3.85
C GLN A 35 -2.40 -7.64 -2.48
N ARG A 36 -1.47 -8.60 -2.33
CA ARG A 36 -0.76 -8.82 -1.06
C ARG A 36 0.12 -7.64 -0.67
N SER A 37 0.83 -7.03 -1.62
CA SER A 37 1.67 -5.86 -1.33
C SER A 37 0.85 -4.63 -0.88
N ALA A 38 -0.28 -4.36 -1.56
CA ALA A 38 -1.17 -3.27 -1.17
C ALA A 38 -1.80 -3.51 0.22
N ALA A 39 -2.20 -4.75 0.54
CA ALA A 39 -2.78 -5.08 1.83
C ALA A 39 -1.80 -4.85 3.00
N LEU A 40 -0.52 -5.19 2.82
CA LEU A 40 0.52 -4.92 3.83
C LEU A 40 0.76 -3.41 4.02
N GLY A 41 0.75 -2.64 2.94
CA GLY A 41 0.86 -1.19 2.99
C GLY A 41 -0.29 -0.54 3.78
N ILE A 42 -1.53 -1.01 3.59
CA ILE A 42 -2.69 -0.54 4.35
C ILE A 42 -2.49 -0.81 5.84
N TRP A 43 -2.06 -2.02 6.20
CA TRP A 43 -1.85 -2.39 7.61
C TRP A 43 -0.87 -1.46 8.34
N PHE A 44 0.22 -1.06 7.67
CA PHE A 44 1.21 -0.14 8.23
C PHE A 44 0.70 1.28 8.43
N ILE A 45 -0.32 1.71 7.70
CA ILE A 45 -0.88 3.06 7.79
C ILE A 45 -2.00 3.15 8.84
N VAL A 46 -2.72 2.05 9.10
CA VAL A 46 -3.89 2.07 10.00
C VAL A 46 -3.53 2.61 11.38
N VAL A 47 -2.41 2.17 11.97
CA VAL A 47 -1.99 2.59 13.32
C VAL A 47 -1.72 4.10 13.42
N PRO A 48 -0.83 4.71 12.61
CA PRO A 48 -0.59 6.15 12.68
C PRO A 48 -1.81 7.00 12.27
N CYS A 49 -2.62 6.52 11.31
CA CYS A 49 -3.89 7.18 10.99
C CYS A 49 -4.87 7.16 12.17
N TYR A 50 -5.00 6.02 12.84
CA TYR A 50 -5.86 5.91 14.02
C TYR A 50 -5.37 6.81 15.15
N PHE A 51 -4.05 6.92 15.36
CA PHE A 51 -3.49 7.85 16.33
C PHE A 51 -3.86 9.31 16.02
N LEU A 52 -3.65 9.77 14.78
CA LEU A 52 -4.06 11.12 14.39
C LEU A 52 -5.56 11.34 14.52
N PHE A 53 -6.36 10.33 14.22
CA PHE A 53 -7.81 10.40 14.41
C PHE A 53 -8.18 10.57 15.88
N CYS A 54 -7.58 9.79 16.80
CA CYS A 54 -7.80 9.94 18.23
C CYS A 54 -7.42 11.35 18.72
N VAL A 55 -6.27 11.87 18.29
CA VAL A 55 -5.82 13.24 18.59
C VAL A 55 -6.85 14.25 18.07
N PHE A 56 -7.24 14.15 16.80
CA PHE A 56 -8.21 15.05 16.19
C PHE A 56 -9.56 15.05 16.93
N MET A 57 -10.09 13.86 17.25
CA MET A 57 -11.34 13.71 17.99
C MET A 57 -11.28 14.33 19.39
N LYS A 58 -10.17 14.14 20.10
CA LYS A 58 -9.97 14.69 21.44
C LYS A 58 -9.86 16.21 21.42
N TYR A 59 -9.03 16.78 20.54
CA TYR A 59 -8.73 18.21 20.57
C TYR A 59 -9.77 19.09 19.85
N TYR A 60 -10.40 18.61 18.78
CA TYR A 60 -11.38 19.42 18.04
C TYR A 60 -12.81 19.26 18.58
N PHE A 61 -13.24 18.01 18.76
CA PHE A 61 -14.62 17.73 19.17
C PHE A 61 -14.79 17.64 20.68
N HIS A 62 -13.69 17.67 21.45
CA HIS A 62 -13.71 17.48 22.90
C HIS A 62 -14.43 16.19 23.30
N PHE A 63 -14.36 15.16 22.44
CA PHE A 63 -14.96 13.85 22.70
C PHE A 63 -14.14 13.12 23.76
N ASN A 64 -14.59 13.19 25.01
CA ASN A 64 -14.02 12.45 26.14
C ASN A 64 -14.55 11.01 26.17
N LEU A 65 -14.33 10.27 25.08
CA LEU A 65 -14.57 8.82 25.07
C LEU A 65 -13.32 8.11 25.59
N GLY A 66 -13.48 7.35 26.68
CA GLY A 66 -12.36 6.70 27.36
C GLY A 66 -11.49 5.81 26.47
N LEU A 67 -12.00 5.29 25.35
CA LEU A 67 -11.22 4.52 24.38
C LEU A 67 -10.12 5.35 23.69
N PHE A 68 -10.40 6.60 23.32
CA PHE A 68 -9.42 7.46 22.65
C PHE A 68 -8.36 7.94 23.64
N ASP A 69 -8.81 8.28 24.85
CA ASP A 69 -7.92 8.69 25.94
C ASP A 69 -6.96 7.56 26.32
N THR A 70 -7.48 6.33 26.49
CA THR A 70 -6.67 5.14 26.81
C THR A 70 -5.60 4.91 25.74
N PHE A 71 -5.93 5.08 24.46
CA PHE A 71 -4.96 4.88 23.38
C PHE A 71 -3.88 5.96 23.35
N ILE A 72 -4.25 7.23 23.55
CA ILE A 72 -3.30 8.35 23.63
C ILE A 72 -2.40 8.19 24.86
N GLU A 73 -2.96 7.80 26.01
CA GLU A 73 -2.21 7.54 27.23
C GLU A 73 -1.27 6.34 27.08
N LEU A 74 -1.69 5.28 26.39
CA LEU A 74 -0.84 4.15 26.05
C LEU A 74 0.39 4.63 25.26
N MET A 75 0.20 5.39 24.19
CA MET A 75 1.32 5.93 23.41
C MET A 75 2.22 6.84 24.25
N ALA A 76 1.64 7.71 25.08
CA ALA A 76 2.41 8.56 25.99
C ALA A 76 3.17 7.76 27.07
N SER A 77 2.66 6.61 27.50
CA SER A 77 3.31 5.73 28.47
C SER A 77 4.54 5.03 27.89
N LEU A 78 4.50 4.69 26.59
CA LEU A 78 5.64 4.12 25.86
C LEU A 78 6.82 5.11 25.82
N ASP A 79 6.53 6.40 25.68
CA ASP A 79 7.55 7.47 25.70
C ASP A 79 8.13 7.75 27.09
N LYS A 80 7.35 7.52 28.14
CA LYS A 80 7.80 7.70 29.53
C LYS A 80 8.60 6.51 30.05
N THR A 81 8.40 5.32 29.48
CA THR A 81 9.03 4.09 29.94
C THR A 81 10.50 4.01 29.47
N PRO A 82 11.48 3.91 30.39
CA PRO A 82 12.89 3.77 30.04
C PRO A 82 13.10 2.53 29.14
N GLY A 83 13.74 2.72 27.98
CA GLY A 83 13.98 1.66 26.99
C GLY A 83 12.88 1.50 25.92
N MET A 84 11.68 2.05 26.12
CA MET A 84 10.58 2.00 25.14
C MET A 84 10.37 3.31 24.38
N LYS A 85 11.12 4.36 24.70
CA LYS A 85 10.99 5.69 24.08
C LYS A 85 11.10 5.73 22.56
N PHE A 86 11.75 4.73 21.96
CA PHE A 86 11.90 4.63 20.51
C PHE A 86 10.71 3.95 19.83
N ILE A 87 9.84 3.27 20.58
CA ILE A 87 8.72 2.50 20.04
C ILE A 87 7.70 3.43 19.38
N SER A 88 7.32 4.53 20.04
CA SER A 88 6.35 5.49 19.49
C SER A 88 6.80 6.12 18.18
N PRO A 89 8.03 6.68 18.03
CA PRO A 89 8.47 7.22 16.74
C PRO A 89 8.61 6.13 15.68
N ILE A 90 9.01 4.90 16.04
CA ILE A 90 9.04 3.77 15.09
C ILE A 90 7.63 3.40 14.62
N LEU A 91 6.63 3.38 15.50
CA LEU A 91 5.23 3.12 15.13
C LEU A 91 4.64 4.24 14.27
N LEU A 92 4.86 5.49 14.66
CA LEU A 92 4.21 6.64 14.01
C LEU A 92 4.90 7.08 12.72
N VAL A 93 6.23 6.89 12.61
CA VAL A 93 7.02 7.31 11.43
C VAL A 93 7.61 6.11 10.71
N GLY A 94 8.14 5.14 11.44
CA GLY A 94 8.74 3.93 10.86
C GLY A 94 7.74 3.07 10.08
N LEU A 95 6.51 2.90 10.55
CA LEU A 95 5.48 2.16 9.80
C LEU A 95 5.07 2.88 8.49
N PRO A 96 4.76 4.19 8.47
CA PRO A 96 4.55 4.91 7.21
C PRO A 96 5.74 4.83 6.25
N LEU A 97 6.98 4.92 6.76
CA LEU A 97 8.20 4.76 5.96
C LEU A 97 8.28 3.36 5.33
N ALA A 98 8.01 2.30 6.08
CA ALA A 98 7.92 0.95 5.54
C ALA A 98 6.82 0.85 4.47
N GLY A 99 5.68 1.50 4.70
CA GLY A 99 4.61 1.65 3.71
C GLY A 99 5.08 2.33 2.42
N ILE A 100 5.86 3.42 2.52
CA ILE A 100 6.47 4.10 1.36
C ILE A 100 7.35 3.13 0.58
N VAL A 101 8.29 2.46 1.27
CA VAL A 101 9.23 1.52 0.63
C VAL A 101 8.47 0.41 -0.11
N LEU A 102 7.52 -0.25 0.55
CA LEU A 102 6.74 -1.32 -0.07
C LEU A 102 5.95 -0.83 -1.29
N ASN A 103 5.37 0.36 -1.23
CA ASN A 103 4.55 0.88 -2.33
C ASN A 103 5.40 1.39 -3.49
N VAL A 104 6.58 1.96 -3.22
CA VAL A 104 7.57 2.29 -4.26
C VAL A 104 8.04 1.01 -4.96
N LEU A 105 8.40 -0.04 -4.21
CA LEU A 105 8.77 -1.34 -4.80
C LEU A 105 7.62 -1.96 -5.61
N ALA A 106 6.37 -1.77 -5.19
CA ALA A 106 5.21 -2.28 -5.91
C ALA A 106 4.92 -1.50 -7.22
N ILE A 107 5.31 -0.23 -7.29
CA ILE A 107 5.18 0.63 -8.49
C ILE A 107 6.38 0.42 -9.43
N CYS A 108 7.59 0.33 -8.88
CA CYS A 108 8.85 0.21 -9.60
C CYS A 108 9.32 -1.24 -9.62
N HIS A 109 9.13 -1.93 -10.74
CA HIS A 109 9.69 -3.26 -10.93
C HIS A 109 11.06 -3.16 -11.60
N PHE A 110 12.11 -3.50 -10.86
CA PHE A 110 13.47 -3.59 -11.37
C PHE A 110 13.74 -5.01 -11.88
N SER A 111 13.85 -5.18 -13.20
CA SER A 111 14.34 -6.43 -13.80
C SER A 111 15.76 -6.22 -14.28
N PHE A 112 16.70 -6.92 -13.66
CA PHE A 112 18.08 -6.96 -14.11
C PHE A 112 18.24 -8.07 -15.14
N ASP A 113 18.59 -7.71 -16.37
CA ASP A 113 18.89 -8.68 -17.44
C ASP A 113 20.39 -8.89 -17.48
N SER A 114 20.87 -9.98 -16.86
CA SER A 114 22.31 -10.32 -16.81
C SER A 114 22.90 -10.58 -18.20
N THR A 115 22.06 -10.83 -19.22
CA THR A 115 22.51 -11.13 -20.59
C THR A 115 22.93 -9.86 -21.33
N ASP A 116 22.14 -8.79 -21.20
CA ASP A 116 22.39 -7.51 -21.88
C ASP A 116 23.09 -6.48 -20.97
N LYS A 117 23.30 -6.78 -19.68
CA LYS A 117 23.72 -5.81 -18.63
C LYS A 117 22.84 -4.55 -18.64
N THR A 118 21.58 -4.67 -19.01
CA THR A 118 20.62 -3.56 -19.02
C THR A 118 19.67 -3.66 -17.84
N LEU A 119 19.39 -2.51 -17.23
CA LEU A 119 18.48 -2.40 -16.10
C LEU A 119 17.12 -1.98 -16.64
N LYS A 120 16.19 -2.93 -16.73
CA LYS A 120 14.82 -2.68 -17.22
C LYS A 120 13.97 -2.22 -16.03
N ILE A 121 13.67 -0.92 -15.99
CA ILE A 121 12.76 -0.33 -15.01
C ILE A 121 11.36 -0.31 -15.62
N SER A 122 10.43 -1.07 -15.04
CA SER A 122 9.02 -1.05 -15.44
C SER A 122 8.18 -0.36 -14.37
N ILE A 123 7.49 0.72 -14.74
CA ILE A 123 6.58 1.45 -13.85
C ILE A 123 5.16 0.93 -14.06
N LYS A 124 4.57 0.34 -13.02
CA LYS A 124 3.16 -0.08 -13.02
C LYS A 124 2.34 0.91 -12.20
N LEU A 125 1.59 1.77 -12.87
CA LEU A 125 0.66 2.72 -12.25
C LEU A 125 -0.50 1.96 -11.58
N ARG A 126 -0.51 1.98 -10.25
CA ARG A 126 -1.54 1.34 -9.41
C ARG A 126 -2.10 2.37 -8.45
N TRP A 127 -3.33 2.80 -8.68
CA TRP A 127 -3.97 3.88 -7.93
C TRP A 127 -3.97 3.67 -6.42
N LEU A 128 -4.23 2.44 -5.94
CA LEU A 128 -4.19 2.15 -4.49
C LEU A 128 -2.79 2.32 -3.91
N ASN A 129 -1.75 1.83 -4.59
CA ASN A 129 -0.37 1.99 -4.10
C ASN A 129 0.06 3.47 -4.09
N ILE A 130 -0.41 4.24 -5.08
CA ILE A 130 -0.19 5.68 -5.14
C ILE A 130 -0.91 6.39 -3.99
N ALA A 131 -2.17 6.04 -3.71
CA ALA A 131 -2.92 6.61 -2.60
C ALA A 131 -2.25 6.32 -1.24
N ILE A 132 -1.84 5.06 -1.03
CA ILE A 132 -1.09 4.62 0.16
C ILE A 132 0.23 5.37 0.27
N LEU A 133 0.97 5.54 -0.83
CA LEU A 133 2.22 6.29 -0.88
C LEU A 133 2.02 7.76 -0.48
N ILE A 134 1.03 8.44 -1.06
CA ILE A 134 0.70 9.83 -0.74
C ILE A 134 0.29 9.97 0.72
N LEU A 135 -0.54 9.07 1.23
CA LEU A 135 -1.00 9.09 2.61
C LEU A 135 0.16 8.87 3.59
N SER A 136 1.04 7.89 3.32
CA SER A 136 2.24 7.69 4.13
C SER A 136 3.16 8.90 4.12
N LEU A 137 3.38 9.53 2.96
CA LEU A 137 4.19 10.75 2.86
C LEU A 137 3.57 11.89 3.68
N ALA A 138 2.25 12.06 3.63
CA ALA A 138 1.55 13.05 4.43
C ALA A 138 1.72 12.79 5.93
N LEU A 139 1.56 11.54 6.38
CA LEU A 139 1.77 11.16 7.78
C LEU A 139 3.20 11.47 8.25
N VAL A 140 4.21 11.04 7.49
CA VAL A 140 5.62 11.33 7.81
C VAL A 140 5.85 12.83 7.86
N GLY A 141 5.30 13.60 6.92
CA GLY A 141 5.40 15.06 6.89
C GLY A 141 4.79 15.72 8.13
N ILE A 142 3.60 15.27 8.56
CA ILE A 142 2.94 15.78 9.77
C ILE A 142 3.78 15.50 11.02
N PHE A 143 4.22 14.24 11.21
CA PHE A 143 4.98 13.86 12.40
C PHE A 143 6.38 14.47 12.43
N MET A 144 7.08 14.53 11.30
CA MET A 144 8.38 15.21 11.20
C MET A 144 8.24 16.72 11.42
N GLY A 145 7.18 17.34 10.88
CA GLY A 145 6.89 18.74 11.11
C GLY A 145 6.66 19.04 12.60
N TYR A 146 5.86 18.22 13.27
CA TYR A 146 5.66 18.32 14.73
C TYR A 146 6.98 18.17 15.49
N ALA A 147 7.77 17.13 15.21
CA ALA A 147 9.05 16.89 15.86
C ALA A 147 10.03 18.05 15.62
N PHE A 148 10.04 18.65 14.43
CA PHE A 148 10.89 19.79 14.11
C PHE A 148 10.50 21.05 14.91
N VAL A 149 9.19 21.34 14.98
CA VAL A 149 8.66 22.46 15.78
C VAL A 149 8.99 22.28 17.26
N GLU A 150 8.81 21.07 17.79
CA GLU A 150 9.13 20.74 19.19
C GLU A 150 10.63 20.92 19.49
N ASN A 151 11.51 20.44 18.61
CA ASN A 151 12.96 20.61 18.76
C ASN A 151 13.40 22.07 18.72
N ILE A 152 12.81 22.90 17.84
CA ILE A 152 13.12 24.34 17.78
C ILE A 152 12.64 25.05 19.04
N HIS A 153 11.46 24.71 19.55
CA HIS A 153 10.94 25.33 20.77
C HIS A 153 11.83 25.04 21.98
N HIS A 154 12.37 23.82 22.06
CA HIS A 154 13.31 23.43 23.12
C HIS A 154 14.70 24.07 23.02
N GLN A 155 15.13 24.59 21.85
CA GLN A 155 16.42 25.27 21.70
C GLN A 155 16.37 26.79 21.96
N ASN A 156 15.17 27.38 22.05
CA ASN A 156 14.98 28.82 22.26
C ASN A 156 14.62 29.19 23.72
N LEU A 157 14.78 28.24 24.65
CA LEU A 157 14.66 28.41 26.10
C LEU A 157 15.97 27.98 26.77
#